data_AF-D3PP42-F1
#
_entry.id   AF-D3PP42-F1
#
_cell.length_a   1.000
_cell.length_b   1.000
_cell.length_c   1.000
_cell.angle_alpha   90.00
_cell.angle_beta   90.00
_cell.angle_gamma   90.00
#
_symmetry.space_group_name_H-M   'P 1'
#
loop_
_entity.id
_entity.type
_entity.pdbx_description
1 polymer ?
#
loop_
_entity_poly.entity_id
_entity_poly.type
_entity_poly.pdbx_seq_one_letter_code
_entity_poly.pdbx_strand_id
1 'polypeptide(L)'
;MDPFREYQDYVIAHRLREALDFFPGKLYSLCEYATLRLRRSELVRKLVGRQGDPALLSRIEQISDEINFGFWSNPGLLKAFLKRLPPQQYPVLHSPEAFETLLSHTERLRLKEPGLAGRYYLGWLRLPALLDEPSAFEQAMLEQEHLAEALGLFLDEFHKVAGSG
;
A
#
# COMPACT_ATOMS: atom_id res chain seq x y z
N MET A 1 11.40 -5.97 5.87
CA MET A 1 10.58 -5.55 4.73
C MET A 1 11.51 -4.90 3.73
N ASP A 2 11.44 -5.31 2.46
CA ASP A 2 12.20 -4.70 1.37
C ASP A 2 11.73 -3.24 1.16
N PRO A 3 12.60 -2.22 1.24
CA PRO A 3 12.23 -0.82 1.03
C PRO A 3 11.60 -0.53 -0.34
N PHE A 4 12.00 -1.24 -1.40
CA PHE A 4 11.42 -1.06 -2.72
C PHE A 4 10.00 -1.61 -2.79
N ARG A 5 9.76 -2.75 -2.14
CA ARG A 5 8.40 -3.29 -1.99
C ARG A 5 7.51 -2.36 -1.17
N GLU A 6 8.02 -1.84 -0.06
CA GLU A 6 7.27 -0.88 0.77
C GLU A 6 6.86 0.37 -0.04
N TYR A 7 7.78 0.89 -0.87
CA TYR A 7 7.47 2.00 -1.77
C TYR A 7 6.45 1.63 -2.85
N GLN A 8 6.56 0.44 -3.45
CA GLN A 8 5.57 -0.06 -4.41
C GLN A 8 4.17 -0.10 -3.79
N ASP A 9 4.06 -0.67 -2.60
CA ASP A 9 2.81 -0.77 -1.86
C ASP A 9 2.25 0.63 -1.51
N TYR A 10 3.10 1.59 -1.19
CA TYR A 10 2.72 3.00 -1.02
C TYR A 10 2.11 3.61 -2.28
N VAL A 11 2.77 3.45 -3.44
CA VAL A 11 2.28 4.01 -4.72
C VAL A 11 0.94 3.40 -5.09
N ILE A 12 0.77 2.08 -4.90
CA ILE A 12 -0.51 1.42 -5.19
C ILE A 12 -1.60 1.85 -4.21
N ALA A 13 -1.29 2.03 -2.93
CA ALA A 13 -2.24 2.60 -1.97
C ALA A 13 -2.69 4.00 -2.38
N HIS A 14 -1.75 4.85 -2.82
CA HIS A 14 -2.04 6.20 -3.27
C HIS A 14 -2.96 6.21 -4.49
N ARG A 15 -2.61 5.46 -5.55
CA ARG A 15 -3.41 5.37 -6.78
C ARG A 15 -4.79 4.75 -6.54
N LEU A 16 -4.87 3.72 -5.70
CA LEU A 16 -6.16 3.15 -5.32
C LEU A 16 -7.03 4.21 -4.62
N ARG A 17 -6.47 4.94 -3.65
CA ARG A 17 -7.22 5.97 -2.92
C ARG A 17 -7.70 7.08 -3.87
N GLU A 18 -6.88 7.51 -4.83
CA GLU A 18 -7.31 8.45 -5.88
C GLU A 18 -8.47 7.90 -6.72
N ALA A 19 -8.38 6.65 -7.19
CA ALA A 19 -9.44 6.02 -7.99
C ALA A 19 -10.75 5.78 -7.22
N LEU A 20 -10.70 5.85 -5.89
CA LEU A 20 -11.86 5.73 -5.01
C LEU A 20 -12.38 7.09 -4.53
N ASP A 21 -11.89 8.20 -5.10
CA ASP A 21 -12.21 9.59 -4.72
C ASP A 21 -11.76 9.96 -3.28
N PHE A 22 -10.76 9.26 -2.73
CA PHE A 22 -10.10 9.56 -1.46
C PHE A 22 -8.77 10.25 -1.70
N PHE A 23 -8.77 11.56 -1.92
CA PHE A 23 -7.55 12.35 -2.16
C PHE A 23 -6.46 12.09 -1.09
N PRO A 24 -5.40 11.33 -1.41
CA PRO A 24 -4.36 10.96 -0.45
C PRO A 24 -3.29 12.04 -0.29
N GLY A 25 -3.43 13.17 -1.01
CA GLY A 25 -2.44 14.23 -1.08
C GLY A 25 -1.38 13.96 -2.15
N LYS A 26 -0.19 14.55 -1.98
CA LYS A 26 0.91 14.43 -2.94
C LYS A 26 1.43 12.99 -3.02
N LEU A 27 1.67 12.52 -4.25
CA LEU A 27 2.50 11.33 -4.47
C LEU A 27 3.98 11.71 -4.33
N TYR A 28 4.66 11.17 -3.33
CA TYR A 28 6.09 11.37 -3.10
C TYR A 28 6.90 10.44 -4.01
N SER A 29 8.01 10.94 -4.55
CA SER A 29 9.03 10.12 -5.21
C SER A 29 9.69 9.14 -4.21
N LEU A 30 10.42 8.14 -4.71
CA LEU A 30 11.12 7.16 -3.88
C LEU A 30 12.04 7.82 -2.84
N CYS A 31 12.79 8.85 -3.24
CA CYS A 31 13.68 9.58 -2.34
C CYS A 31 12.91 10.36 -1.26
N GLU A 32 11.81 11.02 -1.63
CA GLU A 32 10.97 11.77 -0.69
C GLU A 32 10.27 10.83 0.30
N TYR A 33 9.72 9.72 -0.20
CA TYR A 33 9.14 8.67 0.62
C TYR A 33 10.16 8.10 1.60
N ALA A 34 11.35 7.74 1.14
CA ALA A 34 12.42 7.22 2.00
C ALA A 34 12.81 8.22 3.09
N THR A 35 12.88 9.51 2.76
CA THR A 35 13.16 10.59 3.73
C THR A 35 12.09 10.65 4.82
N LEU A 36 10.81 10.67 4.43
CA LEU A 36 9.69 10.68 5.38
C LEU A 36 9.65 9.41 6.22
N ARG A 37 9.93 8.26 5.62
CA ARG A 37 9.97 6.96 6.28
C ARG A 37 11.06 6.87 7.35
N LEU A 38 12.25 7.40 7.07
CA LEU A 38 13.34 7.51 8.03
C LEU A 38 12.99 8.49 9.16
N ARG A 39 12.39 9.63 8.81
CA ARG A 39 11.94 10.62 9.79
C ARG A 39 10.90 10.04 10.75
N ARG A 40 9.92 9.27 10.24
CA ARG A 40 8.95 8.54 11.05
C ARG A 40 9.66 7.59 12.03
N SER A 41 10.59 6.77 11.55
CA SER A 41 11.35 5.84 12.40
C SER A 41 12.15 6.57 13.50
N GLU A 42 12.74 7.72 13.18
CA GLU A 42 13.43 8.56 14.15
C GLU A 42 12.48 9.07 15.26
N LEU A 43 11.29 9.54 14.88
CA LEU A 43 10.28 10.02 15.83
C LEU A 43 9.75 8.88 16.71
N VAL A 44 9.51 7.69 16.15
CA VAL A 44 9.10 6.51 16.93
C VAL A 44 10.15 6.16 17.98
N ARG A 45 11.44 6.15 17.62
CA ARG A 45 12.53 5.92 18.60
C ARG A 45 12.55 6.98 19.70
N LYS A 46 12.31 8.25 19.36
CA LYS A 46 12.22 9.35 20.33
C LYS A 46 11.01 9.20 21.25
N LEU A 47 9.86 8.76 20.73
CA LEU A 47 8.64 8.55 21.51
C LEU A 47 8.85 7.49 22.60
N VAL A 48 9.49 6.36 22.25
CA VAL A 48 9.82 5.30 23.22
C VAL A 48 10.68 5.83 24.36
N GLY A 49 11.63 6.73 24.07
CA GLY A 49 12.48 7.36 25.09
C GLY A 49 11.82 8.46 25.93
N ARG A 50 10.64 8.97 25.52
CA ARG A 50 9.97 10.14 26.14
C ARG A 50 8.59 9.85 26.74
N GLN A 51 8.25 8.59 26.98
CA GLN A 51 6.97 8.17 27.60
C GLN A 51 5.72 8.80 26.96
N GLY A 52 5.57 8.68 25.63
CA GLY A 52 4.28 8.98 24.99
C GLY A 52 3.98 10.46 24.77
N ASP A 53 5.00 11.30 24.56
CA ASP A 53 4.86 12.71 24.13
C ASP A 53 3.79 12.87 23.03
N PRO A 54 2.65 13.54 23.31
CA PRO A 54 1.54 13.66 22.37
C PRO A 54 1.89 14.38 21.07
N ALA A 55 2.83 15.33 21.11
CA ALA A 55 3.26 16.05 19.91
C ALA A 55 4.08 15.13 18.98
N LEU A 56 4.89 14.25 19.56
CA LEU A 56 5.60 13.22 18.79
C LEU A 56 4.62 12.21 18.20
N LEU A 57 3.62 11.77 18.97
CA LEU A 57 2.59 10.85 18.49
C LEU A 57 1.83 11.45 17.30
N SER A 58 1.31 12.67 17.44
CA SER A 58 0.59 13.36 16.36
C SER A 58 1.44 13.53 15.10
N ARG A 59 2.74 13.83 15.25
CA ARG A 59 3.64 13.95 14.09
C ARG A 59 3.93 12.60 13.43
N ILE A 60 3.99 11.51 14.20
CA ILE A 60 4.13 10.15 13.66
C ILE A 60 2.89 9.79 12.86
N GLU A 61 1.69 10.04 13.41
CA GLU A 61 0.41 9.79 12.74
C GLU A 61 0.30 10.57 11.44
N GLN A 62 0.63 11.87 11.44
CA GLN A 62 0.62 12.69 10.24
C GLN A 62 1.52 12.12 9.14
N ILE A 63 2.78 11.78 9.46
CA ILE A 63 3.70 11.21 8.46
C ILE A 63 3.19 9.84 8.02
N SER A 64 2.66 9.04 8.93
CA SER A 64 2.04 7.74 8.63
C SER A 64 0.91 7.89 7.61
N ASP A 65 0.04 8.88 7.77
CA ASP A 65 -1.06 9.14 6.83
C ASP A 65 -0.55 9.64 5.47
N GLU A 66 0.42 10.56 5.46
CA GLU A 66 1.05 11.12 4.25
C GLU A 66 1.69 10.03 3.37
N ILE A 67 2.30 9.02 4.00
CA ILE A 67 3.02 7.94 3.29
C ILE A 67 2.23 6.62 3.24
N ASN A 68 0.92 6.63 3.53
CA ASN A 68 0.08 5.42 3.62
C ASN A 68 0.73 4.28 4.44
N PHE A 69 1.44 4.63 5.50
CA PHE A 69 2.27 3.68 6.24
C PHE A 69 1.40 2.58 6.86
N GLY A 70 1.67 1.33 6.48
CA GLY A 70 0.94 0.18 6.99
C GLY A 70 -0.48 0.04 6.44
N PHE A 71 -0.83 0.76 5.36
CA PHE A 71 -2.15 0.66 4.73
C PHE A 71 -2.50 -0.79 4.38
N TRP A 72 -1.60 -1.53 3.74
CA TRP A 72 -1.86 -2.92 3.36
C TRP A 72 -1.64 -3.93 4.50
N SER A 73 -0.75 -3.63 5.44
CA SER A 73 -0.35 -4.57 6.50
C SER A 73 -1.14 -4.45 7.80
N ASN A 74 -2.06 -3.49 7.91
CA ASN A 74 -2.93 -3.31 9.07
C ASN A 74 -4.40 -3.57 8.70
N PRO A 75 -4.94 -4.78 9.01
CA PRO A 75 -6.34 -5.10 8.74
C PRO A 75 -7.34 -4.16 9.39
N GLY A 76 -7.01 -3.54 10.53
CA GLY A 76 -7.86 -2.56 11.20
C GLY A 76 -7.99 -1.26 10.40
N LEU A 77 -6.87 -0.76 9.85
CA LEU A 77 -6.88 0.40 8.96
C LEU A 77 -7.64 0.10 7.66
N LEU A 78 -7.42 -1.07 7.06
CA LEU A 78 -8.18 -1.50 5.89
C LEU A 78 -9.68 -1.60 6.19
N LYS A 79 -10.07 -2.18 7.33
CA LYS A 79 -11.48 -2.27 7.75
C LYS A 79 -12.11 -0.87 7.86
N ALA A 80 -11.42 0.08 8.48
CA ALA A 80 -11.89 1.44 8.63
C ALA A 80 -11.99 2.17 7.28
N PHE A 81 -11.02 1.96 6.39
CA PHE A 81 -11.02 2.48 5.03
C PHE A 81 -12.20 1.94 4.21
N LEU A 82 -12.37 0.61 4.16
CA LEU A 82 -13.43 -0.05 3.40
C LEU A 82 -14.83 0.36 3.86
N LYS A 83 -15.04 0.58 5.16
CA LYS A 83 -16.32 1.07 5.71
C LYS A 83 -16.71 2.47 5.22
N ARG A 84 -15.75 3.28 4.78
CA ARG A 84 -15.99 4.63 4.28
C ARG A 84 -16.32 4.63 2.79
N LEU A 85 -16.13 3.51 2.09
CA LEU A 85 -16.46 3.41 0.68
C LEU A 85 -17.99 3.46 0.52
N PRO A 86 -18.53 4.40 -0.27
CA PRO A 86 -19.94 4.41 -0.62
C PRO A 86 -20.32 3.11 -1.36
N PRO A 87 -21.61 2.75 -1.43
CA PRO A 87 -22.11 1.59 -2.18
C PRO A 87 -21.87 1.67 -3.70
N GLN A 88 -21.24 2.75 -4.17
CA GLN A 88 -20.90 2.95 -5.57
C GLN A 88 -19.95 1.85 -6.05
N GLN A 89 -20.23 1.33 -7.24
CA GLN A 89 -19.44 0.28 -7.86
C GLN A 89 -18.14 0.88 -8.39
N TYR A 90 -17.08 0.78 -7.61
CA TYR A 90 -15.73 1.15 -8.03
C TYR A 90 -15.18 0.09 -8.99
N PRO A 91 -15.04 0.38 -10.31
CA PRO A 91 -14.71 -0.65 -11.29
C PRO A 91 -13.36 -1.32 -11.00
N VAL A 92 -12.41 -0.56 -10.46
CA VAL A 92 -11.07 -1.04 -10.07
C VAL A 92 -11.10 -2.15 -9.01
N LEU A 93 -12.22 -2.34 -8.30
CA LEU A 93 -12.38 -3.37 -7.28
C LEU A 93 -13.09 -4.64 -7.79
N HIS A 94 -13.60 -4.65 -9.03
CA HIS A 94 -14.46 -5.73 -9.53
C HIS A 94 -13.71 -6.99 -9.95
N SER A 95 -12.48 -6.85 -10.45
CA SER A 95 -11.65 -7.99 -10.83
C SER A 95 -10.16 -7.65 -10.72
N PRO A 96 -9.28 -8.66 -10.68
CA PRO A 96 -7.84 -8.43 -10.70
C PRO A 96 -7.34 -7.59 -11.89
N GLU A 97 -7.87 -7.84 -13.09
CA GLU A 97 -7.51 -7.10 -14.30
C GLU A 97 -8.07 -5.67 -14.27
N ALA A 98 -9.25 -5.47 -13.68
CA ALA A 98 -9.81 -4.15 -13.48
C ALA A 98 -8.98 -3.34 -12.48
N PHE A 99 -8.44 -3.96 -11.42
CA PHE A 99 -7.50 -3.32 -10.50
C PHE A 99 -6.23 -2.86 -11.21
N GLU A 100 -5.73 -3.66 -12.16
CA GLU A 100 -4.54 -3.32 -12.94
C GLU A 100 -4.71 -2.11 -13.87
N THR A 101 -5.92 -1.55 -14.00
CA THR A 101 -6.12 -0.24 -14.62
C THR A 101 -5.48 0.91 -13.83
N LEU A 102 -5.14 0.69 -12.55
CA LEU A 102 -4.33 1.58 -11.72
C LEU A 102 -2.84 1.61 -12.13
N LEU A 103 -2.41 0.66 -12.96
CA LEU A 103 -1.04 0.55 -13.41
C LEU A 103 -0.86 1.22 -14.78
N SER A 104 0.31 1.79 -15.00
CA SER A 104 0.70 2.26 -16.33
C SER A 104 0.77 1.07 -17.31
N HIS A 105 0.75 1.37 -18.62
CA HIS A 105 0.94 0.32 -19.61
C HIS A 105 2.28 -0.41 -19.43
N THR A 106 3.36 0.33 -19.16
CA THR A 106 4.70 -0.23 -18.96
C THR A 106 4.82 -1.05 -17.67
N GLU A 107 4.16 -0.64 -16.60
CA GLU A 107 4.10 -1.42 -15.35
C GLU A 107 3.39 -2.76 -15.55
N ARG A 108 2.27 -2.78 -16.28
CA ARG A 108 1.57 -4.04 -16.61
C ARG A 108 2.42 -5.01 -17.40
N LEU A 109 3.26 -4.51 -18.33
CA LEU A 109 4.17 -5.35 -19.11
C LEU A 109 5.28 -6.01 -18.25
N ARG A 110 5.53 -5.52 -17.03
CA ARG A 110 6.52 -6.12 -16.11
C ARG A 110 5.91 -7.21 -15.23
N LEU A 111 4.59 -7.35 -15.20
CA LEU A 111 3.93 -8.43 -14.48
C LEU A 111 4.14 -9.74 -15.22
N LYS A 112 4.29 -10.85 -14.46
CA LYS A 112 4.46 -12.18 -15.05
C LYS A 112 3.23 -12.65 -15.82
N GLU A 113 2.05 -12.19 -15.40
CA GLU A 113 0.77 -12.51 -16.02
C GLU A 113 -0.27 -11.44 -15.69
N PRO A 114 -1.31 -11.26 -16.53
CA PRO A 114 -2.42 -10.37 -16.24
C PRO A 114 -3.15 -10.73 -14.94
N GLY A 115 -3.59 -9.72 -14.21
CA GLY A 115 -4.31 -9.88 -12.94
C GLY A 115 -3.43 -10.23 -11.73
N LEU A 116 -2.12 -10.42 -11.90
CA LEU A 116 -1.23 -10.75 -10.78
C LEU A 116 -1.21 -9.68 -9.70
N ALA A 117 -1.08 -8.40 -10.08
CA ALA A 117 -1.08 -7.31 -9.10
C ALA A 117 -2.46 -7.15 -8.48
N GLY A 118 -3.52 -7.28 -9.27
CA GLY A 118 -4.89 -7.22 -8.78
C GLY A 118 -5.20 -8.31 -7.75
N ARG A 119 -4.82 -9.57 -8.00
CA ARG A 119 -5.02 -10.68 -7.05
C ARG A 119 -4.29 -10.43 -5.73
N TYR A 120 -3.07 -9.90 -5.80
CA TYR A 120 -2.32 -9.52 -4.61
C TYR A 120 -3.02 -8.40 -3.83
N TYR A 121 -3.25 -7.23 -4.43
CA TYR A 121 -3.77 -6.08 -3.69
C TYR A 121 -5.24 -6.25 -3.26
N LEU A 122 -6.10 -6.83 -4.10
CA LEU A 122 -7.48 -7.17 -3.69
C LEU A 122 -7.50 -8.25 -2.61
N GLY A 123 -6.51 -9.14 -2.61
CA GLY A 123 -6.31 -10.14 -1.57
C GLY A 123 -6.12 -9.54 -0.18
N TRP A 124 -5.48 -8.37 -0.06
CA TRP A 124 -5.41 -7.63 1.21
C TRP A 124 -6.76 -7.05 1.63
N LEU A 125 -7.55 -6.54 0.68
CA LEU A 125 -8.86 -5.93 0.96
C LEU A 125 -9.89 -6.92 1.49
N ARG A 126 -9.69 -8.23 1.27
CA ARG A 126 -10.59 -9.28 1.83
C ARG A 126 -10.27 -9.64 3.28
N LEU A 127 -9.02 -9.43 3.74
CA LEU A 127 -8.57 -9.86 5.07
C LEU A 127 -9.40 -9.28 6.23
N PRO A 128 -9.86 -8.01 6.20
CA PRO A 128 -10.69 -7.46 7.27
C PRO A 128 -11.99 -8.23 7.54
N ALA A 129 -12.53 -8.93 6.54
CA ALA A 129 -13.74 -9.75 6.67
C ALA A 129 -13.46 -11.11 7.34
N LEU A 130 -12.19 -11.55 7.35
CA LEU A 130 -11.77 -12.84 7.89
C LEU A 130 -11.25 -12.75 9.34
N LEU A 131 -11.28 -11.56 9.96
CA LEU A 131 -10.73 -11.36 11.31
C LEU A 131 -11.40 -12.22 12.39
N ASP A 132 -12.66 -12.59 12.19
CA ASP A 132 -13.42 -13.46 13.09
C ASP A 132 -13.30 -14.96 12.71
N GLU A 133 -12.52 -15.29 11.67
CA GLU A 133 -12.29 -16.65 11.15
C GLU A 133 -10.78 -16.98 11.08
N PRO A 134 -10.13 -17.34 12.20
CA PRO A 134 -8.67 -17.46 12.29
C PRO A 134 -8.02 -18.36 11.23
N SER A 135 -8.61 -19.53 10.97
CA SER A 135 -8.07 -20.47 9.97
C SER A 135 -8.19 -19.93 8.54
N ALA A 136 -9.29 -19.25 8.21
CA ALA A 136 -9.48 -18.64 6.90
C ALA A 136 -8.52 -17.45 6.72
N PHE A 137 -8.30 -16.66 7.78
CA PHE A 137 -7.33 -15.58 7.79
C PHE A 137 -5.90 -16.09 7.54
N GLU A 138 -5.49 -17.15 8.23
CA GLU A 138 -4.16 -17.76 8.07
C GLU A 138 -3.94 -18.26 6.63
N GLN A 139 -4.91 -18.98 6.06
CA GLN A 139 -4.83 -19.41 4.66
C GLN A 139 -4.74 -18.22 3.70
N ALA A 140 -5.55 -17.19 3.92
CA ALA A 140 -5.51 -15.99 3.11
C ALA A 140 -4.18 -15.24 3.19
N MET A 141 -3.50 -15.26 4.35
CA MET A 141 -2.16 -14.71 4.54
C MET A 141 -1.10 -15.51 3.78
N LEU A 142 -1.13 -16.85 3.86
CA LEU A 142 -0.22 -17.72 3.09
C LEU A 142 -0.37 -17.50 1.57
N GLU A 143 -1.61 -17.34 1.09
CA GLU A 143 -1.87 -16.96 -0.30
C GLU A 143 -1.23 -15.60 -0.66
N GLN A 144 -1.29 -14.61 0.24
CA GLN A 144 -0.66 -13.31 0.01
C GLN A 144 0.87 -13.39 -0.01
N GLU A 145 1.47 -14.24 0.81
CA GLU A 145 2.93 -14.46 0.80
C GLU A 145 3.40 -15.04 -0.54
N HIS A 146 2.73 -16.07 -1.06
CA HIS A 146 3.04 -16.63 -2.37
C HIS A 146 2.84 -15.61 -3.52
N LEU A 147 1.76 -14.84 -3.47
CA LEU A 147 1.53 -13.77 -4.45
C LEU A 147 2.59 -12.66 -4.33
N ALA A 148 3.07 -12.35 -3.13
CA ALA A 148 4.12 -11.35 -2.93
C ALA A 148 5.43 -11.74 -3.61
N GLU A 149 5.82 -13.02 -3.49
CA GLU A 149 6.99 -13.60 -4.18
C GLU A 149 6.84 -13.57 -5.71
N ALA A 150 5.63 -13.84 -6.20
CA ALA A 150 5.35 -13.84 -7.63
C ALA A 150 5.37 -12.43 -8.24
N LEU A 151 4.86 -11.42 -7.51
CA LEU A 151 4.59 -10.08 -8.01
C LEU A 151 5.83 -9.31 -8.49
N GLY A 152 6.95 -9.46 -7.79
CA GLY A 152 8.17 -8.69 -8.06
C GLY A 152 8.00 -7.17 -7.92
N LEU A 153 8.96 -6.43 -8.47
CA LEU A 153 8.95 -4.97 -8.53
C LEU A 153 8.58 -4.52 -9.95
N PHE A 154 7.50 -3.76 -10.11
CA PHE A 154 6.97 -3.41 -11.44
C PHE A 154 6.87 -1.90 -11.69
N LEU A 155 7.00 -1.04 -10.67
CA LEU A 155 6.87 0.41 -10.85
C LEU A 155 7.85 0.97 -11.89
N ASP A 156 7.38 1.94 -12.67
CA ASP A 156 8.22 2.64 -13.66
C ASP A 156 9.41 3.34 -13.00
N GLU A 157 9.24 3.82 -11.76
CA GLU A 157 10.27 4.55 -11.04
C GLU A 157 11.54 3.72 -10.75
N PHE A 158 11.40 2.40 -10.61
CA PHE A 158 12.55 1.51 -10.43
C PHE A 158 13.34 1.27 -11.72
N HIS A 159 12.78 1.67 -12.86
CA HIS A 159 13.29 1.37 -14.19
C HIS A 159 13.60 2.64 -15.01
N LYS A 160 13.66 3.81 -14.34
CA LYS A 160 14.12 5.05 -14.96
C LYS A 160 15.58 4.86 -15.39
N VAL A 161 15.81 4.73 -16.69
CA VAL A 161 17.16 4.67 -17.26
C VAL A 161 17.87 5.98 -16.93
N ALA A 162 19.06 5.91 -16.34
CA ALA A 162 19.93 7.06 -16.19
C ALA A 162 20.34 7.57 -17.58
N GLY A 163 19.76 8.67 -18.04
CA GLY A 163 20.16 9.36 -19.28
C GLY A 163 19.00 9.71 -20.22
N SER A 164 18.22 10.73 -19.88
CA SER A 164 17.54 11.62 -20.84
C SER A 164 17.17 12.90 -20.08
N GLY A 165 18.16 13.75 -19.89
CA GLY A 165 18.06 15.08 -19.30
C GLY A 165 19.28 15.87 -19.70
#